data_AF-A0A842WZI0-F1
#
_entry.id   AF-A0A842WZI0-F1
#
_cell.length_a   1.000
_cell.length_b   1.000
_cell.length_c   1.000
_cell.angle_alpha   90.00
_cell.angle_beta   90.00
_cell.angle_gamma   90.00
#
_symmetry.space_group_name_H-M   'P 1'
#
loop_
_entity.id
_entity.type
_entity.pdbx_description
1 polymer ?
#
loop_
_entity_poly.entity_id
_entity_poly.type
_entity_poly.pdbx_seq_one_letter_code
_entity_poly.pdbx_strand_id
1 'polypeptide(L)'
;MRLRLFIALAVLLSGCLEEVEFPPYDEKKNYCGPEGKLSGPNKNLLSDASFNYACYYHDKCYAECQKTFNTQAYCDREFKRLMDESCDAELDRLMSKCEEYGKWNPLRYACIGKVRVQISSCWTQSAAYYGLVSTAGKPIGSYTCDDSKFA
;
A
#
# COMPACT_ATOMS: atom_id res chain seq x y z
N MET A 1 -2.39 54.27 48.39
CA MET A 1 -3.04 54.03 47.07
C MET A 1 -2.31 52.86 46.41
N ARG A 2 -3.00 51.80 45.97
CA ARG A 2 -3.37 51.53 44.56
C ARG A 2 -2.20 51.83 43.58
N LEU A 3 -1.76 50.91 42.70
CA LEU A 3 -2.46 49.79 42.06
C LEU A 3 -1.49 48.66 41.63
N ARG A 4 -2.02 47.45 41.35
CA ARG A 4 -1.27 46.28 40.84
C ARG A 4 -0.88 46.48 39.36
N LEU A 5 0.20 45.84 38.89
CA LEU A 5 0.37 45.54 37.47
C LEU A 5 0.94 44.12 37.21
N PHE A 6 -0.01 43.25 36.84
CA PHE A 6 0.03 41.98 36.10
C PHE A 6 1.33 41.21 35.85
N ILE A 7 1.28 39.93 36.25
CA ILE A 7 1.98 38.81 35.63
C ILE A 7 1.43 38.63 34.20
N ALA A 8 2.31 38.48 33.21
CA ALA A 8 1.97 38.01 31.87
C ALA A 8 2.95 36.89 31.46
N LEU A 9 2.66 35.69 31.92
CA LEU A 9 3.35 34.47 31.53
C LEU A 9 2.86 34.05 30.14
N ALA A 10 3.67 34.29 29.10
CA ALA A 10 3.39 33.84 27.74
C ALA A 10 4.70 33.55 26.98
N VAL A 11 5.49 32.60 27.50
CA VAL A 11 6.55 31.98 26.70
C VAL A 11 5.84 31.18 25.60
N LEU A 12 5.83 31.74 24.40
CA LEU A 12 5.37 31.09 23.18
C LEU A 12 6.29 29.92 22.86
N LEU A 13 6.00 28.76 23.48
CA LEU A 13 6.41 27.46 22.97
C LEU A 13 5.60 27.18 21.70
N SER A 14 5.92 27.92 20.64
CA SER A 14 5.74 27.45 19.27
C SER A 14 6.69 26.27 19.06
N GLY A 15 6.31 25.12 19.64
CA GLY A 15 6.81 23.84 19.19
C GLY A 15 6.37 23.70 17.75
N CYS A 16 7.30 23.98 16.82
CA CYS A 16 7.15 23.58 15.45
C CYS A 16 6.96 22.07 15.46
N LEU A 17 5.72 21.62 15.27
CA LEU A 17 5.44 20.30 14.76
C LEU A 17 6.14 20.23 13.41
N GLU A 18 7.34 19.64 13.39
CA GLU A 18 7.92 19.19 12.13
C GLU A 18 6.90 18.25 11.50
N GLU A 19 6.31 18.69 10.38
CA GLU A 19 5.51 17.80 9.58
C GLU A 19 6.46 16.72 9.06
N VAL A 20 6.37 15.53 9.67
CA VAL A 20 7.04 14.33 9.15
C VAL A 20 6.40 14.01 7.81
N GLU A 21 6.95 14.59 6.75
CA GLU A 21 6.57 14.33 5.38
C GLU A 21 6.96 12.89 5.04
N PHE A 22 6.01 12.09 4.56
CA PHE A 22 6.31 10.72 4.19
C PHE A 22 7.26 10.73 2.98
N PRO A 23 8.40 10.01 3.03
CA PRO A 23 9.43 10.12 2.01
C PRO A 23 8.87 9.76 0.61
N PRO A 24 9.39 10.35 -0.48
CA PRO A 24 8.95 10.00 -1.83
C PRO A 24 9.22 8.52 -2.14
N TYR A 25 8.43 7.98 -3.07
CA TYR A 25 8.57 6.60 -3.54
C TYR A 25 9.94 6.38 -4.22
N ASP A 26 10.63 5.32 -3.81
CA ASP A 26 11.90 4.86 -4.38
C ASP A 26 11.76 3.40 -4.81
N GLU A 27 11.75 3.16 -6.12
CA GLU A 27 11.61 1.83 -6.71
C GLU A 27 12.67 0.80 -6.25
N LYS A 28 13.80 1.27 -5.71
CA LYS A 28 14.90 0.42 -5.22
C LYS A 28 14.67 -0.07 -3.80
N LYS A 29 13.75 0.54 -3.05
CA LYS A 29 13.36 0.10 -1.70
C LYS A 29 12.30 -0.96 -1.79
N ASN A 30 12.37 -1.95 -0.90
CA ASN A 30 11.25 -2.83 -0.65
C ASN A 30 10.33 -2.24 0.42
N TYR A 31 9.09 -1.94 0.05
CA TYR A 31 8.04 -1.49 0.99
C TYR A 31 7.09 -2.63 1.40
N CYS A 32 7.09 -3.78 0.70
CA CYS A 32 6.25 -4.90 1.07
C CYS A 32 6.97 -5.82 2.06
N GLY A 33 6.50 -5.78 3.30
CA GLY A 33 7.26 -6.33 4.41
C GLY A 33 8.47 -5.45 4.74
N PRO A 34 9.30 -5.87 5.70
CA PRO A 34 9.76 -4.88 6.66
C PRO A 34 11.29 -4.83 6.86
N GLU A 35 11.74 -3.81 7.59
CA GLU A 35 12.60 -4.06 8.75
C GLU A 35 11.70 -4.15 10.00
N GLY A 36 11.23 -5.35 10.41
CA GLY A 36 10.12 -5.46 11.38
C GLY A 36 9.24 -6.73 11.31
N LYS A 37 8.03 -6.66 10.72
CA LYS A 37 7.09 -7.80 10.58
C LYS A 37 6.34 -7.90 9.24
N LEU A 38 5.78 -9.08 8.98
CA LEU A 38 5.10 -9.52 7.75
C LEU A 38 5.93 -9.47 6.45
N SER A 39 6.95 -10.33 6.41
CA SER A 39 7.74 -10.65 5.22
C SER A 39 6.95 -11.49 4.19
N GLY A 40 6.20 -10.83 3.32
CA GLY A 40 5.76 -11.41 2.04
C GLY A 40 6.63 -10.89 0.88
N PRO A 41 6.78 -11.61 -0.24
CA PRO A 41 7.58 -11.13 -1.37
C PRO A 41 6.85 -9.98 -2.09
N ASN A 42 7.60 -8.92 -2.42
CA ASN A 42 7.12 -7.71 -3.10
C ASN A 42 6.83 -7.87 -4.60
N LYS A 43 7.06 -9.08 -5.11
CA LYS A 43 6.66 -9.58 -6.40
C LYS A 43 5.80 -10.81 -6.20
N ASN A 44 4.90 -11.08 -7.15
CA ASN A 44 4.17 -12.33 -7.12
C ASN A 44 5.12 -13.53 -7.25
N LEU A 45 4.77 -14.64 -6.60
CA LEU A 45 5.58 -15.87 -6.65
C LEU A 45 5.66 -16.50 -8.05
N LEU A 46 4.69 -16.22 -8.93
CA LEU A 46 4.56 -16.82 -10.26
C LEU A 46 4.45 -15.81 -11.40
N SER A 47 4.45 -14.49 -11.16
CA SER A 47 4.36 -13.44 -12.18
C SER A 47 5.30 -12.27 -11.89
N ASP A 48 5.56 -11.42 -12.90
CA ASP A 48 6.43 -10.24 -12.72
C ASP A 48 5.72 -9.06 -12.01
N ALA A 49 4.43 -9.21 -11.67
CA ALA A 49 3.64 -8.19 -10.97
C ALA A 49 4.31 -7.79 -9.65
N SER A 50 4.40 -6.48 -9.39
CA SER A 50 5.00 -5.95 -8.17
C SER A 50 3.98 -5.19 -7.34
N PHE A 51 3.95 -5.51 -6.05
CA PHE A 51 3.08 -4.84 -5.07
C PHE A 51 3.80 -3.69 -4.35
N ASN A 52 5.05 -3.39 -4.70
CA ASN A 52 5.92 -2.45 -3.99
C ASN A 52 5.29 -1.06 -3.81
N TYR A 53 4.67 -0.52 -4.87
CA TYR A 53 3.98 0.77 -4.81
C TYR A 53 2.69 0.72 -3.96
N ALA A 54 1.95 -0.39 -3.98
CA ALA A 54 0.78 -0.58 -3.13
C ALA A 54 1.18 -0.55 -1.65
N CYS A 55 2.24 -1.25 -1.27
CA CYS A 55 2.76 -1.26 0.10
C CYS A 55 3.28 0.12 0.54
N TYR A 56 4.00 0.83 -0.33
CA TYR A 56 4.38 2.24 -0.10
C TYR A 56 3.15 3.13 0.16
N TYR A 57 2.12 3.02 -0.68
CA TYR A 57 0.90 3.81 -0.54
C TYR A 57 0.16 3.47 0.77
N HIS A 58 0.12 2.20 1.17
CA HIS A 58 -0.51 1.76 2.41
C HIS A 58 0.13 2.39 3.64
N ASP A 59 1.46 2.30 3.76
CA ASP A 59 2.20 2.91 4.88
C ASP A 59 2.06 4.44 4.88
N LYS A 60 2.12 5.08 3.70
CA LYS A 60 1.87 6.52 3.57
C LYS A 60 0.46 6.90 4.03
N CYS A 61 -0.55 6.17 3.56
CA CYS A 61 -1.95 6.42 3.88
C CYS A 61 -2.21 6.29 5.39
N TYR A 62 -1.61 5.29 6.05
CA TYR A 62 -1.68 5.14 7.51
C TYR A 62 -0.94 6.24 8.27
N ALA A 63 0.25 6.66 7.80
CA ALA A 63 1.03 7.74 8.42
C ALA A 63 0.31 9.10 8.33
N GLU A 64 -0.40 9.35 7.22
CA GLU A 64 -1.05 10.62 6.92
C GLU A 64 -2.56 10.65 7.21
N CYS A 65 -3.17 9.55 7.67
CA CYS A 65 -4.64 9.40 7.68
C CYS A 65 -5.38 10.51 8.46
N GLN A 66 -4.80 11.00 9.57
CA GLN A 66 -5.35 12.10 10.37
C GLN A 66 -5.27 13.46 9.64
N LYS A 67 -4.31 13.64 8.73
CA LYS A 67 -4.20 14.85 7.89
C LYS A 67 -5.14 14.80 6.68
N THR A 68 -5.35 13.62 6.12
CA THR A 68 -6.13 13.40 4.88
C THR A 68 -7.60 13.04 5.14
N PHE A 69 -8.01 12.87 6.40
CA PHE A 69 -9.34 12.38 6.81
C PHE A 69 -9.66 10.98 6.25
N ASN A 70 -8.62 10.18 6.00
CA ASN A 70 -8.76 8.78 5.61
C ASN A 70 -8.93 7.90 6.85
N THR A 71 -9.74 6.85 6.72
CA THR A 71 -9.87 5.79 7.72
C THR A 71 -8.94 4.62 7.41
N GLN A 72 -8.68 3.77 8.41
CA GLN A 72 -7.94 2.51 8.23
C GLN A 72 -8.55 1.68 7.09
N ALA A 73 -9.88 1.51 7.14
CA ALA A 73 -10.61 0.74 6.15
C ALA A 73 -10.55 1.34 4.73
N TYR A 74 -10.34 2.65 4.58
CA TYR A 74 -10.06 3.26 3.27
C TYR A 74 -8.67 2.88 2.77
N CYS A 75 -7.64 3.06 3.61
CA CYS A 75 -6.25 2.72 3.25
C CYS A 75 -6.10 1.24 2.88
N ASP A 76 -6.76 0.33 3.62
CA ASP A 76 -6.75 -1.11 3.33
C ASP A 76 -7.40 -1.45 1.98
N ARG A 77 -8.51 -0.79 1.61
CA ARG A 77 -9.18 -1.02 0.32
C ARG A 77 -8.35 -0.51 -0.86
N GLU A 78 -7.78 0.69 -0.73
CA GLU A 78 -6.91 1.27 -1.78
C GLU A 78 -5.63 0.45 -1.98
N PHE A 79 -5.06 -0.06 -0.89
CA PHE A 79 -3.96 -1.01 -0.92
C PHE A 79 -4.29 -2.27 -1.73
N LYS A 80 -5.47 -2.87 -1.52
CA LYS A 80 -5.92 -4.00 -2.35
C LYS A 80 -6.11 -3.60 -3.81
N ARG A 81 -6.78 -2.47 -4.09
CA ARG A 81 -7.01 -1.98 -5.45
C ARG A 81 -5.71 -1.83 -6.24
N LEU A 82 -4.69 -1.22 -5.63
CA LEU A 82 -3.37 -1.04 -6.25
C LEU A 82 -2.62 -2.36 -6.51
N MET A 83 -2.86 -3.41 -5.70
CA MET A 83 -2.33 -4.75 -6.01
C MET A 83 -3.07 -5.42 -7.16
N ASP A 84 -4.40 -5.33 -7.17
CA ASP A 84 -5.22 -5.91 -8.24
C ASP A 84 -4.87 -5.27 -9.59
N GLU A 85 -4.69 -3.95 -9.64
CA GLU A 85 -4.22 -3.23 -10.85
C GLU A 85 -2.83 -3.67 -11.32
N SER A 86 -1.92 -4.02 -10.41
CA SER A 86 -0.61 -4.60 -10.74
C SER A 86 -0.75 -6.02 -11.35
N CYS A 87 -1.71 -6.80 -10.86
CA CYS A 87 -2.04 -8.11 -11.45
C CYS A 87 -2.70 -7.97 -12.83
N ASP A 88 -3.56 -6.98 -13.02
CA ASP A 88 -4.28 -6.74 -14.28
C ASP A 88 -3.33 -6.21 -15.37
N ALA A 89 -2.41 -5.30 -15.03
CA ALA A 89 -1.36 -4.86 -15.94
C ALA A 89 -0.42 -6.01 -16.37
N GLU A 90 -0.13 -6.94 -15.45
CA GLU A 90 0.65 -8.15 -15.76
C GLU A 90 -0.17 -9.16 -16.59
N LEU A 91 -1.49 -9.25 -16.39
CA LEU A 91 -2.39 -10.05 -17.22
C LEU A 91 -2.36 -9.55 -18.66
N ASP A 92 -2.53 -8.25 -18.89
CA ASP A 92 -2.49 -7.64 -20.22
C ASP A 92 -1.14 -7.88 -20.89
N ARG A 93 -0.03 -7.61 -20.20
CA ARG A 93 1.34 -7.86 -20.70
C ARG A 93 1.56 -9.32 -21.10
N LEU A 94 1.09 -10.26 -20.29
CA LEU A 94 1.25 -11.69 -20.55
C LEU A 94 0.31 -12.19 -21.67
N MET A 95 -0.92 -11.68 -21.72
CA MET A 95 -1.88 -12.01 -22.77
C MET A 95 -1.42 -11.52 -24.14
N SER A 96 -0.89 -10.29 -24.25
CA SER A 96 -0.32 -9.77 -25.51
C SER A 96 0.73 -10.71 -26.11
N LYS A 97 1.64 -11.25 -25.29
CA LYS A 97 2.64 -12.25 -25.72
C LYS A 97 2.00 -13.54 -26.22
N CYS A 98 0.86 -13.94 -25.66
CA CYS A 98 0.14 -15.11 -26.16
C CYS A 98 -0.53 -14.87 -27.51
N GLU A 99 -0.81 -13.62 -27.91
CA GLU A 99 -1.42 -13.31 -29.20
C GLU A 99 -0.44 -13.44 -30.37
N GLU A 100 0.86 -13.23 -30.12
CA GLU A 100 1.96 -13.40 -31.09
C GLU A 100 1.99 -14.80 -31.74
N TYR A 101 1.56 -15.84 -31.02
CA TYR A 101 1.51 -17.23 -31.54
C TYR A 101 0.48 -17.45 -32.65
N GLY A 102 -0.49 -16.53 -32.84
CA GLY A 102 -1.55 -16.64 -33.83
C GLY A 102 -2.79 -17.42 -33.33
N LYS A 103 -3.97 -17.05 -33.83
CA LYS A 103 -5.28 -17.43 -33.25
C LYS A 103 -5.49 -18.93 -33.02
N TRP A 104 -5.05 -19.77 -33.95
CA TRP A 104 -5.31 -21.22 -33.98
C TRP A 104 -4.11 -22.08 -33.58
N ASN A 105 -3.01 -21.47 -33.14
CA ASN A 105 -1.79 -22.19 -32.78
C ASN A 105 -1.98 -22.89 -31.41
N PRO A 106 -1.71 -24.21 -31.28
CA PRO A 106 -1.74 -24.90 -29.99
C PRO A 106 -0.89 -24.23 -28.90
N LEU A 107 0.22 -23.59 -29.27
CA LEU A 107 1.09 -22.84 -28.36
C LEU A 107 0.38 -21.62 -27.74
N ARG A 108 -0.57 -20.98 -28.45
CA ARG A 108 -1.40 -19.89 -27.89
C ARG A 108 -2.26 -20.38 -26.73
N TYR A 109 -2.88 -21.55 -26.87
CA TYR A 109 -3.70 -22.14 -25.81
C TYR A 109 -2.86 -22.57 -24.60
N ALA A 110 -1.69 -23.16 -24.83
CA ALA A 110 -0.73 -23.48 -23.76
C ALA A 110 -0.24 -22.21 -23.03
N CYS A 111 0.05 -21.14 -23.78
CA CYS A 111 0.40 -19.83 -23.24
C CYS A 111 -0.72 -19.27 -22.35
N ILE A 112 -1.95 -19.16 -22.85
CA ILE A 112 -3.12 -18.68 -22.09
C ILE A 112 -3.34 -19.52 -20.82
N GLY A 113 -3.16 -20.84 -20.90
CA GLY A 113 -3.22 -21.74 -19.74
C GLY A 113 -2.20 -21.38 -18.66
N LYS A 114 -0.95 -21.11 -19.05
CA LYS A 114 0.10 -20.64 -18.13
C LYS A 114 -0.24 -19.28 -17.51
N VAL A 115 -0.65 -18.31 -18.34
CA VAL A 115 -1.01 -16.95 -17.87
C VAL A 115 -2.10 -17.01 -16.80
N ARG A 116 -3.15 -17.83 -17.00
CA ARG A 116 -4.22 -18.01 -16.00
C ARG A 116 -3.70 -18.47 -14.64
N VAL A 117 -2.69 -19.36 -14.58
CA VAL A 117 -2.09 -19.80 -13.32
C VAL A 117 -1.30 -18.67 -12.66
N GLN A 118 -0.51 -17.92 -13.44
CA GLN A 118 0.30 -16.81 -12.94
C GLN A 118 -0.58 -15.69 -12.35
N ILE A 119 -1.63 -15.28 -13.07
CA ILE A 119 -2.52 -14.20 -12.63
C ILE A 119 -3.47 -14.63 -11.50
N SER A 120 -3.95 -15.88 -11.51
CA SER A 120 -4.70 -16.45 -10.37
C SER A 120 -3.87 -16.42 -9.08
N SER A 121 -2.57 -16.74 -9.16
CA SER A 121 -1.65 -16.59 -8.02
C SER A 121 -1.48 -15.14 -7.57
N CYS A 122 -1.42 -14.20 -8.53
CA CYS A 122 -1.31 -12.77 -8.24
C CYS A 122 -2.52 -12.26 -7.42
N TRP A 123 -3.75 -12.45 -7.90
CA TRP A 123 -4.95 -12.03 -7.16
C TRP A 123 -5.12 -12.79 -5.83
N THR A 124 -4.73 -14.07 -5.77
CA THR A 124 -4.72 -14.85 -4.51
C THR A 124 -3.78 -14.21 -3.48
N GLN A 125 -2.62 -13.75 -3.90
CA GLN A 125 -1.66 -13.09 -3.02
C GLN A 125 -2.11 -11.69 -2.61
N SER A 126 -2.69 -10.91 -3.54
CA SER A 126 -3.37 -9.63 -3.23
C SER A 126 -4.42 -9.80 -2.13
N ALA A 127 -5.30 -10.79 -2.26
CA ALA A 127 -6.32 -11.11 -1.26
C ALA A 127 -5.70 -11.52 0.09
N ALA A 128 -4.59 -12.26 0.09
CA ALA A 128 -3.88 -12.64 1.31
C ALA A 128 -3.27 -11.42 2.03
N TYR A 129 -2.62 -10.51 1.30
CA TYR A 129 -2.10 -9.25 1.86
C TYR A 129 -3.21 -8.37 2.44
N TYR A 130 -4.31 -8.18 1.70
CA TYR A 130 -5.47 -7.44 2.19
C TYR A 130 -6.07 -8.07 3.45
N GLY A 131 -6.23 -9.40 3.48
CA GLY A 131 -6.72 -10.13 4.64
C GLY A 131 -5.83 -9.95 5.87
N LEU A 132 -4.50 -9.90 5.69
CA LEU A 132 -3.55 -9.67 6.78
C LEU A 132 -3.69 -8.27 7.38
N VAL A 133 -3.70 -7.21 6.57
CA VAL A 133 -3.77 -5.82 7.10
C VAL A 133 -5.14 -5.52 7.72
N SER A 134 -6.22 -5.94 7.05
CA SER A 134 -7.59 -5.69 7.51
C SER A 134 -7.98 -6.46 8.78
N THR A 135 -7.37 -7.63 9.05
CA THR A 135 -7.61 -8.40 10.28
C THR A 135 -6.63 -8.07 11.41
N ALA A 136 -5.40 -7.65 11.10
CA ALA A 136 -4.41 -7.30 12.12
C ALA A 136 -4.66 -5.92 12.77
N GLY A 137 -5.40 -5.02 12.10
CA GLY A 137 -5.62 -3.64 12.56
C GLY A 137 -4.33 -2.82 12.64
N LYS A 138 -3.30 -3.22 11.87
CA LYS A 138 -1.96 -2.65 11.86
C LYS A 138 -1.44 -2.60 10.43
N PRO A 139 -0.76 -1.53 10.02
CA PRO A 139 -0.14 -1.46 8.71
C PRO A 139 1.04 -2.43 8.61
N ILE A 140 1.63 -2.47 7.43
CA ILE A 140 2.86 -3.22 7.17
C ILE A 140 4.05 -2.57 7.91
N GLY A 141 4.06 -1.25 8.03
CA GLY A 141 4.94 -0.47 8.89
C GLY A 141 4.47 -0.31 10.35
N SER A 142 5.05 0.66 11.07
CA SER A 142 4.81 0.93 12.50
C SER A 142 3.74 2.00 12.79
N TYR A 143 3.07 2.50 11.75
CA TYR A 143 2.09 3.59 11.83
C TYR A 143 0.76 3.11 12.43
N THR A 144 -0.11 4.05 12.81
CA THR A 144 -1.46 3.73 13.31
C THR A 144 -2.45 4.77 12.81
N CYS A 145 -3.46 4.33 12.05
CA CYS A 145 -4.62 5.15 11.79
C CYS A 145 -5.63 4.97 12.93
N ASP A 146 -5.95 6.07 13.62
CA ASP A 146 -6.86 6.08 14.77
C ASP A 146 -8.25 6.54 14.32
N ASP A 147 -9.04 5.58 13.86
CA ASP A 147 -10.40 5.82 13.35
C ASP A 147 -11.34 6.42 14.42
N SER A 148 -11.00 6.32 15.72
CA SER A 148 -11.82 6.88 16.81
C SER A 148 -11.89 8.40 16.81
N LYS A 149 -10.98 9.08 16.10
CA LYS A 149 -10.95 10.55 15.97
C LYS A 149 -11.92 11.10 14.91
N PHE A 150 -12.62 10.23 14.18
CA PHE A 150 -13.61 10.60 13.16
C PHE A 150 -15.06 10.25 13.57
N ALA A 151 -15.29 9.89 14.83
CA ALA A 151 -16.58 9.50 15.41
C ALA A 151 -17.30 10.65 16.13
#